data_AF-A0A4Q2ZR72-F1
#
_entry.id   AF-A0A4Q2ZR72-F1
#
_cell.length_a   1.000
_cell.length_b   1.000
_cell.length_c   1.000
_cell.angle_alpha   90.00
_cell.angle_beta   90.00
_cell.angle_gamma   90.00
#
_symmetry.space_group_name_H-M   'P 1'
#
loop_
_entity.id
_entity.type
_entity.pdbx_description
1 polymer ?
#
loop_
_entity_poly.entity_id
_entity_poly.type
_entity_poly.pdbx_seq_one_letter_code
_entity_poly.pdbx_strand_id
1 'polypeptide(L)'
;MKRGLSIFAMSAVLLAAGCKPAPMANQADNLAVNVAGNIAQPEAPAPVATSAAVAASPMAQWLVGSWSAEASCASDFIAHYNADGTLQYGEDSGKWTLTGDTVTEAITERFAMESDAPQKLPKPETRSYKLVRIDAGHGTIVYEGRKVAIQRC
;
A
#
# COMPACT_ATOMS: atom_id res chain seq x y z
N MET A 1 22.73 -35.23 -31.86
CA MET A 1 23.82 -34.31 -32.25
C MET A 1 24.29 -33.54 -31.01
N LYS A 2 25.57 -33.15 -31.02
CA LYS A 2 26.44 -32.78 -29.88
C LYS A 2 26.02 -31.53 -29.10
N ARG A 3 26.40 -31.51 -27.82
CA ARG A 3 26.43 -30.37 -26.88
C ARG A 3 27.47 -29.30 -27.29
N GLY A 4 27.26 -28.06 -26.86
CA GLY A 4 28.27 -26.99 -26.66
C GLY A 4 27.51 -25.72 -26.24
N LEU A 5 27.57 -25.19 -25.01
CA LEU A 5 28.68 -24.71 -24.17
C LEU A 5 29.52 -23.61 -24.83
N SER A 6 29.72 -22.51 -24.07
CA SER A 6 30.70 -21.41 -24.22
C SER A 6 30.07 -20.05 -24.60
N ILE A 7 30.43 -18.88 -24.06
CA ILE A 7 31.62 -18.45 -23.30
C ILE A 7 31.29 -17.09 -22.60
N PHE A 8 31.85 -16.90 -21.40
CA PHE A 8 31.99 -15.62 -20.68
C PHE A 8 32.99 -14.69 -21.39
N ALA A 9 32.72 -13.39 -21.48
CA ALA A 9 33.76 -12.40 -21.78
C ALA A 9 33.57 -11.13 -20.94
N MET A 10 34.41 -11.03 -19.92
CA MET A 10 34.70 -9.86 -19.10
C MET A 10 35.82 -9.08 -19.81
N SER A 11 35.73 -7.76 -19.91
CA SER A 11 36.85 -6.91 -20.33
C SER A 11 36.74 -5.53 -19.69
N ALA A 12 37.85 -5.14 -19.08
CA ALA A 12 38.06 -3.94 -18.31
C ALA A 12 38.86 -2.89 -19.10
N VAL A 13 39.15 -1.79 -18.40
CA VAL A 13 40.31 -0.87 -18.53
C VAL A 13 40.02 0.49 -19.20
N LEU A 14 40.30 1.58 -18.45
CA LEU A 14 41.31 2.65 -18.67
C LEU A 14 40.97 3.85 -17.76
N LEU A 15 41.73 4.22 -16.72
CA LEU A 15 43.06 4.88 -16.62
C LEU A 15 43.07 6.42 -16.71
N ALA A 16 43.97 6.98 -15.89
CA ALA A 16 44.54 8.35 -15.83
C ALA A 16 43.85 9.37 -14.91
N ALA A 17 44.52 10.28 -14.20
CA ALA A 17 45.91 10.46 -13.72
C ALA A 17 45.90 11.77 -12.89
N GLY A 18 46.82 11.92 -11.92
CA GLY A 18 47.22 13.25 -11.44
C GLY A 18 47.37 13.42 -9.93
N CYS A 19 48.55 13.11 -9.39
CA CYS A 19 49.00 13.53 -8.06
C CYS A 19 49.76 14.87 -8.13
N LYS A 20 49.46 15.79 -7.20
CA LYS A 20 50.40 16.82 -6.69
C LYS A 20 50.26 16.87 -5.16
N PRO A 21 51.34 16.80 -4.37
CA PRO A 21 51.28 17.04 -2.93
C PRO A 21 51.59 18.50 -2.58
N ALA A 22 50.92 19.04 -1.56
CA ALA A 22 51.30 20.28 -0.87
C ALA A 22 51.34 20.01 0.65
N PRO A 23 52.29 20.61 1.39
CA PRO A 23 52.63 20.22 2.76
C PRO A 23 51.72 20.81 3.85
N MET A 24 51.81 20.16 5.01
CA MET A 24 50.99 20.21 6.22
C MET A 24 50.87 21.59 6.90
N ALA A 25 49.71 21.83 7.52
CA ALA A 25 49.62 22.59 8.77
C ALA A 25 48.51 21.98 9.65
N ASN A 26 48.88 21.67 10.89
CA ASN A 26 48.03 21.08 11.93
C ASN A 26 46.84 21.97 12.29
N GLN A 27 45.66 21.37 12.44
CA GLN A 27 44.78 21.70 13.56
C GLN A 27 43.93 20.49 13.91
N ALA A 28 44.07 20.06 15.16
CA ALA A 28 43.23 19.06 15.79
C ALA A 28 41.80 19.60 15.89
N ASP A 29 40.82 18.85 15.40
CA ASP A 29 39.45 18.97 15.89
C ASP A 29 38.68 17.66 15.61
N ASN A 30 38.34 17.01 16.73
CA ASN A 30 37.15 16.20 16.97
C ASN A 30 36.86 15.02 16.02
N LEU A 31 37.18 13.83 16.53
CA LEU A 31 36.60 12.55 16.11
C LEU A 31 35.07 12.60 16.21
N ALA A 32 34.41 12.94 15.10
CA ALA A 32 33.02 12.57 14.85
C ALA A 32 33.03 11.59 13.67
N VAL A 33 32.99 10.30 14.00
CA VAL A 33 32.83 9.21 13.06
C VAL A 33 31.51 9.40 12.28
N ASN A 34 31.65 9.73 11.00
CA ASN A 34 30.58 9.65 10.00
C ASN A 34 30.26 8.18 9.74
N VAL A 35 29.31 7.60 10.49
CA VAL A 35 28.54 6.46 9.99
C VAL A 35 27.42 7.03 9.13
N ALA A 36 27.65 7.10 7.83
CA ALA A 36 26.60 7.28 6.84
C ALA A 36 25.72 6.01 6.86
N GLY A 37 24.82 5.94 7.84
CA GLY A 37 23.70 5.02 7.82
C GLY A 37 22.72 5.52 6.78
N ASN A 38 22.51 4.74 5.73
CA ASN A 38 21.38 4.87 4.83
C ASN A 38 20.12 4.50 5.63
N ILE A 39 19.63 5.43 6.45
CA ILE A 39 18.42 5.24 7.23
C ILE A 39 17.27 5.33 6.23
N ALA A 40 16.62 4.18 5.98
CA ALA A 40 15.37 4.16 5.24
C ALA A 40 14.41 5.15 5.91
N GLN A 41 14.05 6.21 5.18
CA GLN A 41 13.06 7.18 5.63
C GLN A 41 11.77 6.41 5.91
N PRO A 42 11.15 6.53 7.10
CA PRO A 42 9.85 5.96 7.34
C PRO A 42 8.90 6.47 6.26
N GLU A 43 8.30 5.58 5.47
CA GLU A 43 7.23 5.97 4.56
C GLU A 43 6.19 6.72 5.39
N ALA A 44 5.84 7.93 4.93
CA ALA A 44 4.80 8.71 5.57
C ALA A 44 3.54 7.83 5.65
N PRO A 45 2.88 7.74 6.83
CA PRO A 45 1.72 6.88 6.98
C PRO A 45 0.69 7.27 5.93
N ALA A 46 0.21 6.26 5.18
CA ALA A 46 -0.82 6.47 4.17
C ALA A 46 -1.99 7.26 4.78
N PRO A 47 -2.49 8.31 4.10
CA PRO A 47 -3.49 9.18 4.67
C PRO A 47 -4.76 8.39 4.94
N VAL A 48 -5.15 8.22 6.21
CA VAL A 48 -6.45 7.62 6.56
C VAL A 48 -7.55 8.47 5.93
N ALA A 49 -8.56 7.85 5.32
CA ALA A 49 -9.71 8.62 4.87
C ALA A 49 -10.33 9.33 6.09
N THR A 50 -10.24 10.65 6.14
CA THR A 50 -10.93 11.45 7.15
C THR A 50 -12.22 11.97 6.55
N SER A 51 -13.20 12.32 7.38
CA SER A 51 -14.45 12.89 6.89
C SER A 51 -14.25 14.13 6.01
N ALA A 52 -13.20 14.92 6.25
CA ALA A 52 -12.81 16.02 5.38
C ALA A 52 -12.24 15.56 4.03
N ALA A 53 -11.36 14.55 4.02
CA ALA A 53 -10.80 13.99 2.78
C ALA A 53 -11.87 13.30 1.92
N VAL A 54 -12.80 12.58 2.57
CA VAL A 54 -13.96 11.96 1.92
C VAL A 54 -14.84 13.05 1.29
N ALA A 55 -15.16 14.12 2.03
CA ALA A 55 -15.98 15.20 1.51
C ALA A 55 -15.37 15.92 0.30
N ALA A 56 -14.04 15.88 0.14
CA ALA A 56 -13.32 16.51 -0.97
C ALA A 56 -13.23 15.65 -2.26
N SER A 57 -13.61 14.36 -2.21
CA SER A 57 -13.49 13.45 -3.35
C SER A 57 -14.86 12.87 -3.76
N PRO A 58 -15.37 13.17 -4.97
CA PRO A 58 -16.62 12.58 -5.45
C PRO A 58 -16.60 11.05 -5.51
N MET A 59 -15.43 10.45 -5.75
CA MET A 59 -15.28 8.99 -5.72
C MET A 59 -15.34 8.45 -4.29
N ALA A 60 -14.72 9.13 -3.32
CA ALA A 60 -14.81 8.75 -1.92
C ALA A 60 -16.25 8.90 -1.39
N GLN A 61 -16.93 10.00 -1.72
CA GLN A 61 -18.35 10.21 -1.41
C GLN A 61 -19.24 9.11 -1.99
N TRP A 62 -18.96 8.68 -3.22
CA TRP A 62 -19.68 7.58 -3.85
C TRP A 62 -19.38 6.25 -3.18
N LEU A 63 -18.14 5.98 -2.78
CA LEU A 63 -17.77 4.72 -2.11
C LEU A 63 -18.37 4.58 -0.72
N VAL A 64 -18.58 5.69 0.02
CA VAL A 64 -19.20 5.64 1.34
C VAL A 64 -20.59 4.98 1.29
N GLY A 65 -20.76 3.94 2.09
CA GLY A 65 -21.96 3.11 2.13
C GLY A 65 -21.65 1.63 2.25
N SER A 66 -22.67 0.81 1.96
CA SER A 66 -22.62 -0.65 2.03
C SER A 66 -22.57 -1.23 0.61
N TRP A 67 -21.76 -2.26 0.39
CA TRP A 67 -21.54 -2.83 -0.93
C TRP A 67 -21.48 -4.35 -0.88
N SER A 68 -22.15 -4.99 -1.84
CA SER A 68 -22.08 -6.43 -2.06
C SER A 68 -21.35 -6.71 -3.37
N ALA A 69 -20.48 -7.72 -3.37
CA ALA A 69 -19.95 -8.32 -4.59
C ALA A 69 -20.88 -9.41 -5.16
N GLU A 70 -21.97 -9.72 -4.46
CA GLU A 70 -22.98 -10.68 -4.86
C GLU A 70 -24.19 -9.99 -5.48
N ALA A 71 -25.02 -10.77 -6.18
CA ALA A 71 -26.25 -10.28 -6.80
C ALA A 71 -27.34 -9.88 -5.79
N SER A 72 -27.17 -10.16 -4.49
CA SER A 72 -28.07 -9.72 -3.44
C SER A 72 -27.32 -9.08 -2.28
N CYS A 73 -28.04 -8.28 -1.48
CA CYS A 73 -27.56 -7.74 -0.20
C CYS A 73 -27.85 -8.67 0.99
N ALA A 74 -28.41 -9.86 0.74
CA ALA A 74 -28.70 -10.86 1.76
C ALA A 74 -27.50 -11.81 1.92
N SER A 75 -26.35 -11.25 2.29
CA SER A 75 -25.09 -11.97 2.51
C SER A 75 -24.38 -11.38 3.73
N ASP A 76 -23.54 -12.19 4.38
CA ASP A 76 -22.66 -11.73 5.46
C ASP A 76 -21.41 -10.99 4.91
N PHE A 77 -21.17 -11.06 3.59
CA PHE A 77 -20.03 -10.44 2.92
C PHE A 77 -20.38 -9.06 2.34
N ILE A 78 -20.88 -8.17 3.20
CA ILE A 78 -21.12 -6.76 2.87
C ILE A 78 -19.94 -5.92 3.33
N ALA A 79 -19.39 -5.12 2.42
CA ALA A 79 -18.35 -4.15 2.73
C ALA A 79 -18.98 -2.82 3.12
N HIS A 80 -18.62 -2.28 4.28
CA HIS A 80 -19.07 -1.00 4.78
C HIS A 80 -17.89 -0.02 4.80
N TYR A 81 -17.91 0.97 3.90
CA TYR A 81 -16.94 2.07 3.89
C TYR A 81 -17.57 3.28 4.58
N ASN A 82 -17.13 3.60 5.78
CA ASN A 82 -17.66 4.73 6.53
C ASN A 82 -16.93 6.02 6.17
N ALA A 83 -17.62 7.16 6.29
CA ALA A 83 -17.05 8.47 5.97
C ALA A 83 -15.92 8.91 6.92
N ASP A 84 -15.73 8.24 8.05
CA ASP A 84 -14.62 8.46 8.99
C ASP A 84 -13.37 7.62 8.66
N GLY A 85 -13.42 6.89 7.54
CA GLY A 85 -12.35 6.01 7.08
C GLY A 85 -12.32 4.65 7.73
N THR A 86 -13.32 4.26 8.54
CA THR A 86 -13.45 2.89 9.02
C THR A 86 -14.04 1.97 7.95
N LEU A 87 -13.62 0.71 8.01
CA LEU A 87 -14.04 -0.37 7.14
C LEU A 87 -14.52 -1.55 8.00
N GLN A 88 -15.61 -2.18 7.57
CA GLN A 88 -16.00 -3.53 7.99
C GLN A 88 -16.29 -4.37 6.74
N TYR A 89 -15.80 -5.61 6.67
CA TYR A 89 -16.12 -6.54 5.59
C TYR A 89 -16.07 -7.99 6.10
N GLY A 90 -17.24 -8.61 6.23
CA GLY A 90 -17.35 -9.92 6.90
C GLY A 90 -16.68 -9.88 8.28
N GLU A 91 -15.74 -10.80 8.50
CA GLU A 91 -14.98 -10.90 9.74
C GLU A 91 -13.91 -9.81 9.93
N ASP A 92 -13.59 -9.04 8.89
CA ASP A 92 -12.49 -8.07 8.90
C ASP A 92 -12.97 -6.66 9.28
N SER A 93 -12.22 -6.00 10.16
CA SER A 93 -12.38 -4.57 10.45
C SER A 93 -11.06 -3.81 10.32
N GLY A 94 -11.16 -2.53 9.95
CA GLY A 94 -9.97 -1.71 9.78
C GLY A 94 -10.23 -0.31 9.27
N LYS A 95 -9.29 0.18 8.47
CA LYS A 95 -9.34 1.51 7.86
C LYS A 95 -9.26 1.42 6.35
N TRP A 96 -9.82 2.40 5.66
CA TRP A 96 -9.66 2.58 4.23
C TRP A 96 -9.17 3.98 3.88
N THR A 97 -8.55 4.09 2.71
CA THR A 97 -8.04 5.32 2.11
C THR A 97 -8.31 5.28 0.62
N LEU A 98 -8.36 6.44 -0.04
CA LEU A 98 -8.52 6.54 -1.49
C LEU A 98 -7.54 7.56 -2.06
N THR A 99 -6.74 7.12 -3.03
CA THR A 99 -5.89 7.98 -3.85
C THR A 99 -6.28 7.82 -5.30
N GLY A 100 -6.86 8.86 -5.90
CA GLY A 100 -7.44 8.77 -7.24
C GLY A 100 -8.57 7.75 -7.29
N ASP A 101 -8.38 6.68 -8.06
CA ASP A 101 -9.30 5.53 -8.19
C ASP A 101 -8.89 4.33 -7.33
N THR A 102 -7.78 4.41 -6.59
CA THR A 102 -7.21 3.28 -5.88
C THR A 102 -7.59 3.34 -4.41
N VAL A 103 -8.36 2.34 -3.96
CA VAL A 103 -8.65 2.13 -2.54
C VAL A 103 -7.51 1.34 -1.94
N THR A 104 -7.10 1.72 -0.73
CA THR A 104 -6.24 0.91 0.11
C THR A 104 -6.94 0.67 1.42
N GLU A 105 -7.05 -0.60 1.78
CA GLU A 105 -7.61 -1.05 3.04
C GLU A 105 -6.49 -1.58 3.91
N ALA A 106 -6.51 -1.23 5.19
CA ALA A 106 -5.62 -1.72 6.21
C ALA A 106 -6.48 -2.41 7.28
N ILE A 107 -6.51 -3.75 7.23
CA ILE A 107 -7.23 -4.58 8.18
C ILE A 107 -6.43 -4.66 9.46
N THR A 108 -7.07 -4.35 10.59
CA THR A 108 -6.40 -4.31 11.90
C THR A 108 -6.99 -5.29 12.89
N GLU A 109 -8.21 -5.76 12.66
CA GLU A 109 -8.85 -6.79 13.49
C GLU A 109 -9.58 -7.79 12.59
N ARG A 110 -9.68 -9.03 13.09
CA ARG A 110 -10.40 -10.13 12.44
C ARG A 110 -11.19 -10.92 13.47
N PHE A 111 -12.45 -11.19 13.18
CA PHE A 111 -13.25 -12.12 13.98
C PHE A 111 -12.84 -13.55 13.60
N ALA A 112 -12.36 -14.33 14.58
CA ALA A 112 -12.08 -15.74 14.36
C ALA A 112 -13.33 -16.56 14.75
N MET A 113 -13.65 -17.61 14.00
CA MET A 113 -14.82 -18.47 14.27
C MET A 113 -14.94 -18.95 15.72
N GLU A 114 -13.82 -19.16 16.41
CA GLU A 114 -13.76 -19.66 17.80
C GLU A 114 -13.68 -18.54 18.85
N SER A 115 -13.92 -17.28 18.46
CA SER A 115 -13.75 -16.11 19.31
C SER A 115 -15.09 -15.42 19.56
N ASP A 116 -15.32 -14.93 20.77
CA ASP A 116 -16.49 -14.11 21.11
C ASP A 116 -16.29 -12.61 20.78
N ALA A 117 -15.08 -12.23 20.35
CA ALA A 117 -14.70 -10.85 20.04
C ALA A 117 -13.70 -10.77 18.88
N PRO A 118 -13.63 -9.63 18.16
CA PRO A 118 -12.59 -9.38 17.17
C PRO A 118 -11.19 -9.47 17.79
N GLN A 119 -10.27 -10.12 17.07
CA GLN A 119 -8.88 -10.25 17.47
C GLN A 119 -8.04 -9.23 16.71
N LYS A 120 -7.23 -8.47 17.44
CA LYS A 120 -6.30 -7.50 16.83
C LYS A 120 -5.16 -8.23 16.12
N LEU A 121 -4.88 -7.83 14.88
CA LEU A 121 -3.77 -8.35 14.11
C LEU A 121 -2.44 -7.78 14.62
N PRO A 122 -1.35 -8.57 14.67
CA PRO A 122 -0.03 -8.09 15.11
C PRO A 122 0.51 -6.93 14.25
N LYS A 123 0.14 -6.93 12.97
CA LYS A 123 0.39 -5.84 12.02
C LYS A 123 -0.82 -5.70 11.09
N PRO A 124 -1.09 -4.50 10.56
CA PRO A 124 -2.15 -4.35 9.58
C PRO A 124 -1.90 -5.23 8.34
N GLU A 125 -2.93 -5.89 7.86
CA GLU A 125 -2.94 -6.56 6.56
C GLU A 125 -3.47 -5.56 5.53
N THR A 126 -2.65 -5.21 4.54
CA THR A 126 -3.00 -4.19 3.55
C THR A 126 -3.41 -4.82 2.22
N ARG A 127 -4.53 -4.38 1.65
CA ARG A 127 -4.92 -4.70 0.28
C ARG A 127 -5.30 -3.43 -0.49
N SER A 128 -4.94 -3.39 -1.77
CA SER A 128 -5.22 -2.26 -2.65
C SER A 128 -5.84 -2.71 -3.95
N TYR A 129 -6.85 -1.98 -4.43
CA TYR A 129 -7.53 -2.26 -5.68
C TYR A 129 -8.05 -0.98 -6.32
N LYS A 130 -8.32 -1.03 -7.63
CA LYS A 130 -8.91 0.09 -8.35
C LYS A 130 -10.43 -0.01 -8.35
N LEU A 131 -11.08 1.14 -8.24
CA LEU A 131 -12.53 1.29 -8.39
C LEU A 131 -12.85 1.90 -9.75
N VAL A 132 -13.83 1.30 -10.42
CA VAL A 132 -14.49 1.88 -11.57
C VAL A 132 -15.96 2.09 -11.21
N ARG A 133 -16.36 3.35 -11.08
CA ARG A 133 -17.77 3.72 -10.87
C ARG A 133 -18.53 3.55 -12.19
N ILE A 134 -19.66 2.85 -12.15
CA ILE A 134 -20.57 2.69 -13.29
C ILE A 134 -21.71 3.70 -13.17
N ASP A 135 -22.41 3.70 -12.04
CA ASP A 135 -23.50 4.63 -11.75
C ASP A 135 -23.56 4.97 -10.25
N ALA A 136 -24.73 5.35 -9.71
CA ALA A 136 -24.89 5.65 -8.28
C ALA A 136 -24.86 4.39 -7.39
N GLY A 137 -25.34 3.26 -7.88
CA GLY A 137 -25.48 2.01 -7.16
C GLY A 137 -24.56 0.89 -7.63
N HIS A 138 -23.80 1.07 -8.72
CA HIS A 138 -22.96 0.01 -9.28
C HIS A 138 -21.53 0.46 -9.56
N GLY A 139 -20.61 -0.48 -9.41
CA GLY A 139 -19.20 -0.31 -9.75
C GLY A 139 -18.48 -1.62 -10.04
N THR A 140 -17.18 -1.52 -10.24
CA THR A 140 -16.29 -2.68 -10.39
C THR A 140 -15.03 -2.46 -9.57
N ILE A 141 -14.68 -3.45 -8.76
CA ILE A 141 -13.37 -3.59 -8.14
C ILE A 141 -12.45 -4.31 -9.12
N VAL A 142 -11.26 -3.75 -9.37
CA VAL A 142 -10.19 -4.40 -10.12
C VAL A 142 -9.05 -4.74 -9.17
N TYR A 143 -8.94 -6.02 -8.83
CA TYR A 143 -7.95 -6.55 -7.89
C TYR A 143 -7.13 -7.64 -8.58
N GLU A 144 -5.81 -7.48 -8.63
CA GLU A 144 -4.89 -8.44 -9.27
C GLU A 144 -5.31 -8.87 -10.70
N GLY A 145 -5.82 -7.92 -11.48
CA GLY A 145 -6.30 -8.15 -12.85
C GLY A 145 -7.69 -8.79 -12.95
N ARG A 146 -8.30 -9.19 -11.83
CA ARG A 146 -9.69 -9.69 -11.78
C ARG A 146 -10.66 -8.53 -11.61
N LYS A 147 -11.76 -8.59 -12.34
CA LYS A 147 -12.87 -7.64 -12.22
C LYS A 147 -13.98 -8.28 -11.40
N VAL A 148 -14.41 -7.59 -10.34
CA VAL A 148 -15.51 -7.99 -9.47
C VAL A 148 -16.55 -6.89 -9.50
N ALA A 149 -17.74 -7.20 -10.00
CA ALA A 149 -18.86 -6.26 -9.96
C ALA A 149 -19.29 -6.05 -8.50
N ILE A 150 -19.61 -4.82 -8.15
CA ILE A 150 -20.18 -4.48 -6.85
C ILE A 150 -21.46 -3.69 -7.04
N GLN A 151 -22.39 -3.91 -6.13
CA GLN A 151 -23.64 -3.16 -6.06
C GLN A 151 -23.88 -2.62 -4.65
N ARG A 152 -24.56 -1.49 -4.59
CA ARG A 152 -24.87 -0.79 -3.35
C ARG A 152 -25.99 -1.50 -2.60
N CYS A 153 -25.80 -1.58 -1.30
CA CYS A 153 -26.79 -1.85 -0.27
C CYS A 153 -26.98 -0.54 0.53
#